data_AF-A0AAC9FFE7-F1
#
_entry.id   AF-A0AAC9FFE7-F1
#
_cell.length_a   1.000
_cell.length_b   1.000
_cell.length_c   1.000
_cell.angle_alpha   90.00
_cell.angle_beta   90.00
_cell.angle_gamma   90.00
#
_symmetry.space_group_name_H-M   'P 1'
#
loop_
_entity.id
_entity.type
_entity.pdbx_description
1 polymer ?
#
loop_
_entity_poly.entity_id
_entity_poly.type
_entity_poly.pdbx_seq_one_letter_code
_entity_poly.pdbx_strand_id
1 'polypeptide(L)'
;MFKPRNIVNMLTLARDLRPDDRSISLASIDQVQLEFSKRTWREIEEELSGEYSAEEVSAIKSTLIGFASEFDIPKLQKRMENLAKFDPNVHSFTTKYKAFDMITSLYRVGAIGNLYFVGSGKKEIRFGWIFRDNYDPLYDKKFMVHESLRKFLQLSFRPEGRK
;
A
#
# COMPACT_ATOMS: atom_id res chain seq x y z
N MET A 1 -8.96 0.33 3.25
CA MET A 1 -8.16 1.12 4.20
C MET A 1 -8.61 2.60 4.34
N PHE A 2 -9.86 2.94 3.98
CA PHE A 2 -10.63 4.06 4.55
C PHE A 2 -11.54 3.55 5.68
N LYS A 3 -10.96 2.87 6.67
CA LYS A 3 -11.73 2.45 7.85
C LYS A 3 -11.78 3.67 8.79
N PRO A 4 -12.94 4.12 9.29
CA PRO A 4 -13.03 5.24 10.24
C PRO A 4 -12.07 5.09 11.43
N ARG A 5 -11.84 3.85 11.87
CA ARG A 5 -10.82 3.47 12.87
C ARG A 5 -9.44 4.05 12.58
N ASN A 6 -9.01 4.11 11.32
CA ASN A 6 -7.65 4.55 10.98
C ASN A 6 -7.45 6.05 11.27
N ILE A 7 -8.48 6.87 11.03
CA ILE A 7 -8.46 8.29 11.40
C ILE A 7 -8.41 8.41 12.93
N VAL A 8 -9.23 7.65 13.65
CA VAL A 8 -9.22 7.63 15.12
C VAL A 8 -7.85 7.22 15.66
N ASN A 9 -7.23 6.18 15.10
CA ASN A 9 -5.89 5.72 15.49
C ASN A 9 -4.83 6.81 15.28
N MET A 10 -4.88 7.50 14.14
CA MET A 10 -3.95 8.60 13.83
C MET A 10 -4.13 9.78 14.78
N LEU A 11 -5.37 10.18 15.07
CA LEU A 11 -5.66 11.26 16.02
C LEU A 11 -5.29 10.88 17.46
N THR A 12 -5.52 9.62 17.85
CA THR A 12 -5.13 9.09 19.16
C THR A 12 -3.61 9.14 19.31
N LEU A 13 -2.86 8.68 18.29
CA LEU A 13 -1.41 8.80 18.25
C LEU A 13 -0.92 10.25 18.39
N ALA A 14 -1.54 11.17 17.66
CA ALA A 14 -1.16 12.58 17.71
C ALA A 14 -1.42 13.20 19.10
N ARG A 15 -2.54 12.85 19.74
CA ARG A 15 -2.85 13.24 21.13
C ARG A 15 -1.83 12.65 22.11
N ASP A 16 -1.50 11.37 21.99
CA ASP A 16 -0.59 10.71 22.92
C ASP A 16 0.84 11.25 22.82
N LEU A 17 1.25 11.75 21.65
CA LEU A 17 2.52 12.45 21.45
C LEU A 17 2.56 13.81 22.17
N ARG A 18 1.42 14.48 22.33
CA ARG A 18 1.28 15.80 22.95
C ARG A 18 0.06 15.84 23.87
N PRO A 19 0.12 15.17 25.03
CA PRO A 19 -1.05 15.04 25.91
C PRO A 19 -1.52 16.37 26.48
N ASP A 20 -0.63 17.37 26.55
CA ASP A 20 -0.92 18.69 27.12
C ASP A 20 -1.48 19.69 26.07
N ASP A 21 -1.43 19.37 24.78
CA ASP A 21 -1.95 20.23 23.72
C ASP A 21 -3.50 20.19 23.73
N ARG A 22 -4.13 21.38 23.66
CA ARG A 22 -5.60 21.50 23.64
C ARG A 22 -6.22 21.21 22.27
N SER A 23 -5.42 21.04 21.24
CA SER A 23 -5.86 20.75 19.86
C SER A 23 -4.82 19.94 19.10
N ILE A 24 -5.28 19.16 18.12
CA ILE A 24 -4.40 18.41 17.22
C ILE A 24 -4.04 19.30 16.03
N SER A 25 -2.75 19.60 15.87
CA SER A 25 -2.23 20.34 14.72
C SER A 25 -1.77 19.41 13.60
N LEU A 26 -1.71 19.94 12.36
CA LEU A 26 -1.13 19.21 11.22
C LEU A 26 0.32 18.76 11.51
N ALA A 27 1.10 19.61 12.19
CA ALA A 27 2.46 19.25 12.61
C ALA A 27 2.50 18.03 13.55
N SER A 28 1.49 17.85 14.40
CA SER A 28 1.39 16.68 15.28
C SER A 28 1.03 15.42 14.50
N ILE A 29 0.17 15.55 13.48
CA ILE A 29 -0.18 14.46 12.56
C ILE A 29 1.05 14.03 11.75
N ASP A 30 1.80 14.98 11.21
CA ASP A 30 3.02 14.70 10.42
C ASP A 30 4.06 13.94 11.24
N GLN A 31 4.20 14.28 12.53
CA GLN A 31 5.13 13.62 13.46
C GLN A 31 4.76 12.15 13.71
N VAL A 32 3.47 11.82 13.76
CA VAL A 32 3.01 10.44 14.03
C VAL A 32 2.78 9.62 12.76
N GLN A 33 2.88 10.24 11.58
CA GLN A 33 2.49 9.58 10.34
C GLN A 33 3.33 8.33 10.02
N LEU A 34 4.61 8.31 10.40
CA LEU A 34 5.44 7.11 10.25
C LEU A 34 4.99 5.97 11.16
N GLU A 35 4.69 6.27 12.43
CA GLU A 35 4.22 5.25 13.39
C GLU A 35 2.83 4.73 13.03
N PHE A 36 1.93 5.61 12.60
CA PHE A 36 0.65 5.22 12.03
C PHE A 36 0.83 4.30 10.82
N SER A 37 1.76 4.64 9.92
CA SER A 37 2.07 3.84 8.73
C SER A 37 2.63 2.45 9.07
N LYS A 38 3.52 2.37 10.06
CA LYS A 38 4.04 1.10 10.60
C LYS A 38 2.94 0.23 11.17
N ARG A 39 2.05 0.78 12.00
CA ARG A 39 0.91 0.05 12.57
C ARG A 39 -0.03 -0.46 11.49
N THR A 40 -0.31 0.37 10.50
CA THR A 40 -1.15 0.01 9.36
C THR A 40 -0.54 -1.13 8.55
N TRP A 41 0.79 -1.14 8.35
CA TRP A 41 1.46 -2.27 7.71
C TRP A 41 1.37 -3.56 8.53
N ARG A 42 1.49 -3.50 9.87
CA ARG A 42 1.33 -4.69 10.73
C ARG A 42 -0.04 -5.33 10.58
N GLU A 43 -1.11 -4.54 10.50
CA GLU A 43 -2.46 -5.07 10.22
C GLU A 43 -2.51 -5.80 8.86
N ILE A 44 -1.86 -5.25 7.83
CA ILE A 44 -1.75 -5.91 6.51
C ILE A 44 -0.95 -7.21 6.59
N GLU A 45 0.17 -7.20 7.33
CA GLU A 45 1.02 -8.37 7.54
C GLU A 45 0.30 -9.49 8.28
N GLU A 46 -0.53 -9.16 9.28
CA GLU A 46 -1.41 -10.12 9.97
C GLU A 46 -2.43 -10.74 9.02
N GLU A 47 -3.08 -9.94 8.16
CA GLU A 47 -4.05 -10.45 7.17
C GLU A 47 -3.36 -11.33 6.10
N LEU A 48 -2.16 -10.95 5.64
CA LEU A 48 -1.37 -11.72 4.66
C LEU A 48 -0.83 -13.03 5.24
N SER A 49 -0.54 -13.08 6.55
CA SER A 49 -0.02 -14.28 7.22
C SER A 49 -1.01 -15.45 7.23
N GLY A 50 -2.29 -15.21 6.88
CA GLY A 50 -3.26 -16.29 6.65
C GLY A 50 -3.08 -17.02 5.32
N GLU A 51 -2.29 -16.48 4.40
CA GLU A 51 -2.06 -17.03 3.04
C GLU A 51 -0.58 -17.30 2.74
N TYR A 52 0.32 -16.53 3.35
CA TYR A 52 1.75 -16.55 3.07
C TYR A 52 2.57 -16.87 4.32
N SER A 53 3.75 -17.50 4.14
CA SER A 53 4.73 -17.64 5.22
C SER A 53 5.34 -16.29 5.61
N ALA A 54 6.01 -16.23 6.76
CA ALA A 54 6.70 -15.02 7.21
C ALA A 54 7.77 -14.55 6.20
N GLU A 55 8.50 -15.47 5.56
CA GLU A 55 9.48 -15.18 4.51
C GLU A 55 8.81 -14.61 3.26
N GLU A 56 7.64 -15.14 2.90
CA GLU A 56 6.85 -14.68 1.75
C GLU A 56 6.25 -13.29 2.00
N VAL A 57 5.73 -13.01 3.20
CA VAL A 57 5.29 -11.66 3.58
C VAL A 57 6.47 -10.68 3.61
N SER A 58 7.64 -11.12 4.09
CA SER A 58 8.87 -10.33 4.00
C SER A 58 9.27 -10.04 2.55
N ALA A 59 9.12 -10.98 1.63
CA ALA A 59 9.40 -10.78 0.20
C ALA A 59 8.42 -9.77 -0.45
N ILE A 60 7.13 -9.84 -0.11
CA ILE A 60 6.11 -8.86 -0.53
C ILE A 60 6.52 -7.46 -0.04
N LYS A 61 6.91 -7.33 1.23
CA LYS A 61 7.38 -6.07 1.81
C LYS A 61 8.62 -5.53 1.10
N SER A 62 9.66 -6.36 0.92
CA SER A 62 10.89 -5.98 0.20
C SER A 62 10.58 -5.50 -1.22
N THR A 63 9.61 -6.13 -1.88
CA THR A 63 9.17 -5.75 -3.23
C THR A 63 8.55 -4.35 -3.26
N LEU A 64 7.73 -4.01 -2.25
CA LEU A 64 7.03 -2.73 -2.15
C LEU A 64 7.90 -1.58 -1.63
N ILE A 65 8.89 -1.84 -0.75
CA ILE A 65 9.74 -0.79 -0.19
C ILE A 65 10.50 -0.05 -1.31
N GLY A 66 10.40 1.28 -1.31
CA GLY A 66 11.08 2.16 -2.24
C GLY A 66 10.72 1.92 -3.71
N PHE A 67 9.58 1.27 -3.99
CA PHE A 67 9.15 0.96 -5.35
C PHE A 67 8.45 2.14 -6.02
N ALA A 68 7.12 2.13 -6.09
CA ALA A 68 6.31 3.17 -6.71
C ALA A 68 4.97 3.26 -5.99
N SER A 69 4.46 4.47 -5.82
CA SER A 69 3.11 4.69 -5.28
C SER A 69 2.01 4.31 -6.26
N GLU A 70 2.32 4.29 -7.56
CA GLU A 70 1.45 3.86 -8.66
C GLU A 70 2.22 2.95 -9.63
N PHE A 71 1.59 1.86 -10.08
CA PHE A 71 2.21 0.87 -10.96
C PHE A 71 1.18 0.05 -11.73
N ASP A 72 1.64 -0.70 -12.74
CA ASP A 72 0.87 -1.73 -13.44
C ASP A 72 1.55 -3.11 -13.23
N ILE A 73 0.89 -4.17 -13.70
CA ILE A 73 1.40 -5.55 -13.54
C ILE A 73 2.79 -5.70 -14.16
N PRO A 74 3.08 -5.25 -15.40
CA PRO A 74 4.42 -5.36 -15.96
C PRO A 74 5.51 -4.64 -15.15
N LYS A 75 5.22 -3.45 -14.60
CA LYS A 75 6.17 -2.70 -13.76
C LYS A 75 6.46 -3.46 -12.46
N LEU A 76 5.44 -4.05 -11.83
CA LEU A 76 5.62 -4.88 -10.62
C LEU A 76 6.40 -6.16 -10.93
N GLN A 77 6.05 -6.87 -12.00
CA GLN A 77 6.74 -8.09 -12.43
C GLN A 77 8.24 -7.83 -12.65
N LYS A 78 8.57 -6.74 -13.36
CA LYS A 78 9.97 -6.32 -13.54
C LYS A 78 10.67 -5.96 -12.23
N ARG A 79 9.97 -5.38 -11.25
CA ARG A 79 10.52 -5.10 -9.91
C ARG A 79 10.87 -6.40 -9.19
N MET A 80 9.96 -7.37 -9.19
CA MET A 80 10.15 -8.68 -8.57
C MET A 80 11.34 -9.41 -9.18
N GLU A 81 11.42 -9.48 -10.51
CA GLU A 81 12.52 -10.14 -11.23
C GLU A 81 13.89 -9.52 -10.95
N ASN A 82 13.95 -8.19 -10.78
CA ASN A 82 15.21 -7.52 -10.47
C ASN A 82 15.65 -7.76 -9.02
N LEU A 83 14.72 -7.75 -8.07
CA LEU A 83 15.03 -8.03 -6.67
C LEU A 83 15.39 -9.50 -6.45
N ALA A 84 14.73 -10.43 -7.14
CA ALA A 84 15.02 -11.87 -7.08
C ALA A 84 16.46 -12.24 -7.48
N LYS A 85 17.22 -11.35 -8.11
CA LYS A 85 18.64 -11.55 -8.43
C LYS A 85 19.55 -11.40 -7.20
N PHE A 86 19.08 -10.72 -6.15
CA PHE A 86 19.90 -10.32 -5.00
C PHE A 86 19.26 -10.63 -3.64
N ASP A 87 17.92 -10.78 -3.57
CA ASP A 87 17.17 -11.13 -2.35
C ASP A 87 16.66 -12.58 -2.46
N PRO A 88 17.18 -13.53 -1.66
CA PRO A 88 16.76 -14.94 -1.69
C PRO A 88 15.29 -15.15 -1.34
N ASN A 89 14.70 -14.32 -0.48
CA ASN A 89 13.28 -14.44 -0.11
C ASN A 89 12.41 -14.04 -1.29
N VAL A 90 12.78 -12.95 -1.99
CA VAL A 90 12.09 -12.54 -3.22
C VAL A 90 12.30 -13.57 -4.32
N HIS A 91 13.50 -14.14 -4.44
CA HIS A 91 13.76 -15.23 -5.39
C HIS A 91 12.81 -16.40 -5.16
N SER A 92 12.78 -16.94 -3.93
CA SER A 92 11.88 -18.03 -3.54
C SER A 92 10.41 -17.69 -3.81
N PHE A 93 9.97 -16.48 -3.45
CA PHE A 93 8.62 -16.00 -3.72
C PHE A 93 8.28 -16.03 -5.21
N THR A 94 9.17 -15.53 -6.10
CA THR A 94 8.94 -15.50 -7.55
C THR A 94 8.91 -16.87 -8.23
N THR A 95 9.44 -17.91 -7.57
CA THR A 95 9.32 -19.29 -8.08
C THR A 95 7.92 -19.87 -7.86
N LYS A 96 7.20 -19.38 -6.84
CA LYS A 96 5.88 -19.86 -6.43
C LYS A 96 4.74 -18.97 -6.94
N TYR A 97 4.94 -17.67 -6.89
CA TYR A 97 3.91 -16.66 -7.14
C TYR A 97 4.32 -15.71 -8.26
N LYS A 98 3.33 -15.21 -9.00
CA LYS A 98 3.47 -14.18 -10.02
C LYS A 98 3.03 -12.82 -9.46
N ALA A 99 3.35 -11.75 -10.20
CA ALA A 99 2.87 -10.41 -9.86
C ALA A 99 1.33 -10.34 -9.73
N PHE A 100 0.63 -11.17 -10.51
CA PHE A 100 -0.84 -11.30 -10.44
C PHE A 100 -1.31 -11.74 -9.05
N ASP A 101 -0.74 -12.82 -8.50
CA ASP A 101 -1.13 -13.37 -7.19
C ASP A 101 -0.90 -12.35 -6.08
N MET A 102 0.28 -11.70 -6.10
CA MET A 102 0.60 -10.64 -5.14
C MET A 102 -0.39 -9.46 -5.23
N ILE A 103 -0.82 -9.07 -6.44
CA ILE A 103 -1.81 -8.00 -6.63
C ILE A 103 -3.17 -8.41 -6.08
N THR A 104 -3.63 -9.62 -6.37
CA THR A 104 -4.91 -10.14 -5.87
C THR A 104 -4.94 -10.08 -4.35
N SER A 105 -3.89 -10.58 -3.69
CA SER A 105 -3.84 -10.64 -2.23
C SER A 105 -3.67 -9.26 -1.61
N LEU A 106 -2.84 -8.37 -2.19
CA LEU A 106 -2.69 -6.98 -1.72
C LEU A 106 -3.97 -6.14 -1.91
N TYR A 107 -4.73 -6.38 -2.98
CA TYR A 107 -6.00 -5.72 -3.22
C TYR A 107 -7.05 -6.19 -2.21
N ARG A 108 -7.10 -7.50 -1.95
CA ARG A 108 -8.00 -8.13 -0.97
C ARG A 108 -7.82 -7.58 0.44
N VAL A 109 -6.59 -7.44 0.90
CA VAL A 109 -6.30 -6.85 2.23
C VAL A 109 -6.39 -5.30 2.22
N GLY A 110 -6.65 -4.70 1.06
CA GLY A 110 -6.83 -3.26 0.89
C GLY A 110 -5.54 -2.44 1.03
N ALA A 111 -4.38 -3.07 0.82
CA ALA A 111 -3.08 -2.39 0.77
C ALA A 111 -2.89 -1.61 -0.53
N ILE A 112 -3.49 -2.09 -1.63
CA ILE A 112 -3.54 -1.41 -2.93
C ILE A 112 -4.98 -1.27 -3.42
N GLY A 113 -5.18 -0.37 -4.37
CA GLY A 113 -6.45 -0.16 -5.08
C GLY A 113 -6.19 0.18 -6.54
N ASN A 114 -7.22 0.16 -7.38
CA ASN A 114 -7.14 0.59 -8.77
C ASN A 114 -7.21 2.11 -8.89
N LEU A 115 -6.47 2.65 -9.86
CA LEU A 115 -6.49 4.03 -10.30
C LEU A 115 -6.72 4.04 -11.81
N TYR A 116 -7.77 4.71 -12.27
CA TYR A 116 -8.06 4.84 -13.71
C TYR A 116 -8.81 6.13 -14.02
N PHE A 117 -8.78 6.52 -15.28
CA PHE A 117 -9.51 7.68 -15.78
C PHE A 117 -10.78 7.22 -16.48
N VAL A 118 -11.88 7.94 -16.28
CA VAL A 118 -13.14 7.75 -17.00
C VAL A 118 -13.56 9.01 -17.74
N GLY A 119 -14.42 8.85 -18.74
CA GLY A 119 -14.97 9.95 -19.54
C GLY A 119 -14.26 10.12 -20.89
N SER A 120 -15.05 10.41 -21.92
CA SER A 120 -14.58 10.69 -23.29
C SER A 120 -14.13 12.14 -23.50
N GLY A 121 -14.52 13.05 -22.58
CA GLY A 121 -14.15 14.47 -22.60
C GLY A 121 -13.17 14.84 -21.49
N LYS A 122 -13.68 15.33 -20.35
CA LYS A 122 -12.86 15.63 -19.17
C LYS A 122 -12.53 14.32 -18.44
N LYS A 123 -11.27 13.88 -18.51
CA LYS A 123 -10.80 12.68 -17.82
C LYS A 123 -10.91 12.87 -16.30
N GLU A 124 -11.86 12.18 -15.69
CA GLU A 124 -12.02 12.15 -14.23
C GLU A 124 -11.24 10.98 -13.64
N ILE A 125 -10.53 11.21 -12.54
CA ILE A 125 -9.84 10.15 -11.81
C ILE A 125 -10.87 9.36 -11.01
N ARG A 126 -10.83 8.03 -11.13
CA ARG A 126 -11.56 7.10 -10.27
C ARG A 126 -10.59 6.20 -9.53
N PHE A 127 -11.01 5.88 -8.31
CA PHE A 127 -10.33 4.95 -7.44
C PHE A 127 -11.25 3.75 -7.18
N GLY A 128 -10.73 2.55 -7.38
CA GLY A 128 -11.38 1.30 -7.01
C GLY A 128 -10.66 0.70 -5.82
N TRP A 129 -11.31 0.68 -4.65
CA TRP A 129 -10.78 0.00 -3.48
C TRP A 129 -11.71 -1.16 -3.14
N ILE A 130 -11.18 -2.19 -2.47
CA ILE A 130 -12.03 -3.23 -1.93
C ILE A 130 -13.07 -2.63 -0.98
N PHE A 131 -14.35 -2.84 -1.31
CA PHE A 131 -15.48 -2.37 -0.53
C PHE A 131 -16.71 -3.20 -0.86
N ARG A 132 -17.31 -3.82 0.16
CA ARG A 132 -18.51 -4.66 0.04
C ARG A 132 -18.39 -5.65 -1.11
N ASP A 133 -19.08 -5.42 -2.23
CA ASP A 133 -19.28 -6.38 -3.31
C ASP A 133 -18.26 -6.26 -4.47
N ASN A 134 -17.26 -5.37 -4.37
CA ASN A 134 -16.23 -5.20 -5.39
C ASN A 134 -14.90 -5.80 -4.95
N TYR A 135 -14.79 -7.12 -5.08
CA TYR A 135 -13.64 -7.90 -4.60
C TYR A 135 -12.50 -7.97 -5.61
N ASP A 136 -12.81 -7.90 -6.90
CA ASP A 136 -11.83 -8.18 -7.94
C ASP A 136 -11.10 -6.91 -8.41
N PRO A 137 -9.77 -6.91 -8.42
CA PRO A 137 -9.02 -5.82 -9.02
C PRO A 137 -9.21 -5.79 -10.55
N LEU A 138 -9.25 -4.58 -11.09
CA LEU A 138 -9.20 -4.36 -12.54
C LEU A 138 -7.75 -4.48 -13.02
N TYR A 139 -7.35 -5.68 -13.43
CA TYR A 139 -5.97 -6.01 -13.82
C TYR A 139 -5.43 -5.21 -15.01
N ASP A 140 -6.31 -4.69 -15.86
CA ASP A 140 -5.96 -3.86 -17.02
C ASP A 140 -5.76 -2.37 -16.65
N LYS A 141 -5.98 -1.99 -15.39
CA LYS A 141 -5.81 -0.63 -14.87
C LYS A 141 -4.54 -0.52 -14.01
N LYS A 142 -4.16 0.71 -13.70
CA LYS A 142 -3.09 0.96 -12.74
C LYS A 142 -3.56 0.62 -11.33
N PHE A 143 -2.58 0.30 -10.49
CA PHE A 143 -2.69 0.13 -9.06
C PHE A 143 -2.04 1.30 -8.34
N MET A 144 -2.55 1.58 -7.15
CA MET A 144 -2.05 2.60 -6.24
C MET A 144 -1.89 2.01 -4.85
N VAL A 145 -0.73 2.22 -4.23
CA VAL A 145 -0.50 1.89 -2.82
C VAL A 145 -1.26 2.89 -1.96
N HIS A 146 -2.00 2.38 -0.97
CA HIS A 146 -2.78 3.20 -0.06
C HIS A 146 -1.87 4.20 0.70
N GLU A 147 -2.34 5.44 0.85
CA GLU A 147 -1.54 6.55 1.35
C GLU A 147 -0.98 6.32 2.76
N SER A 148 -1.76 5.66 3.61
CA SER A 148 -1.33 5.29 4.96
C SER A 148 -0.14 4.34 5.00
N LEU A 149 0.18 3.62 3.92
CA LEU A 149 1.35 2.73 3.88
C LEU A 149 2.60 3.43 3.32
N ARG A 150 2.45 4.56 2.63
CA ARG A 150 3.52 5.17 1.84
C ARG A 150 4.70 5.64 2.68
N LYS A 151 4.46 6.18 3.89
CA LYS A 151 5.55 6.67 4.74
C LYS A 151 6.45 5.53 5.21
N PHE A 152 5.87 4.40 5.64
CA PHE A 152 6.62 3.23 6.07
C PHE A 152 7.31 2.52 4.91
N LEU A 153 6.64 2.40 3.76
CA LEU A 153 7.19 1.79 2.55
C LEU A 153 8.14 2.73 1.77
N GLN A 154 8.40 3.94 2.28
CA GLN A 154 9.28 4.95 1.65
C GLN A 154 8.86 5.31 0.21
N LEU A 155 7.55 5.43 -0.02
CA LEU A 155 6.97 5.75 -1.32
C LEU A 155 6.67 7.25 -1.46
N SER A 156 6.65 7.74 -2.69
CA SER A 156 6.25 9.11 -2.98
C SER A 156 4.78 9.35 -2.64
N PHE A 157 4.48 10.50 -2.02
CA PHE A 157 3.09 10.97 -1.86
C PHE A 157 2.56 11.65 -3.13
N ARG A 158 3.45 12.00 -4.07
CA ARG A 158 3.11 12.59 -5.37
C ARG A 158 3.14 11.51 -6.46
N PRO A 159 2.19 11.51 -7.42
CA PRO A 159 2.28 10.68 -8.62
C PRO A 159 3.59 10.96 -9.36
N GLU A 160 4.34 9.93 -9.75
CA GLU A 160 5.52 10.08 -10.59
C GLU A 160 5.11 10.76 -11.91
N GLY A 161 5.62 11.98 -12.18
CA GLY A 161 5.42 12.67 -13.47
C GLY A 161 4.73 14.03 -13.44
N ARG A 162 4.41 14.62 -12.28
CA ARG A 162 4.10 16.06 -12.19
C ARG A 162 5.30 16.81 -11.60
N LYS A 163 6.09 17.43 -12.49
CA LYS A 163 6.98 18.56 -12.14
C LYS A 163 6.14 19.81 -11.93
#